data_AF-A0A2E2EKG1-F1
#
_entry.id   AF-A0A2E2EKG1-F1
#
_cell.length_a   1.000
_cell.length_b   1.000
_cell.length_c   1.000
_cell.angle_alpha   90.00
_cell.angle_beta   90.00
_cell.angle_gamma   90.00
#
_symmetry.space_group_name_H-M   'P 1'
#
loop_
_entity.id
_entity.type
_entity.pdbx_description
1 polymer ?
#
loop_
_entity_poly.entity_id
_entity_poly.type
_entity_poly.pdbx_seq_one_letter_code
_entity_poly.pdbx_strand_id
1 'polypeptide(L)'
;MSGFGIRALKKVDDNDKKENLSQFYRYIVLGENTYGVLTFLKLHKKYPGEVKFITKNPFLKEDILHEWKCYLNSFRSTEVAEAFMSLNPRFEIFPKQTSVKFYKDTKFHNFGGRAKPHEIRAEELFFTQPAYHRHLEVAFNEFDFEHIDEVLKEHQLHKIISSIEVTEPTDLVEKSHFMLETGEQEYFSCEKLFFCESPKKFYQLVSNKEKLSDTVQAFCAGLKQEQAISVHFLANQEIAPKECVGTVFLPQSMTHDWGSFILDIHDYNPENQRQEFQALAFISEDDLQEEDLAKKIKLMKRVIERVFPELSKADLDQSIKFSDEYRISGINDTHSEALESEAVKFYGHGAALSHPNADKFHYMARGLYAILSSEL
;
A
#
# COMPACT_ATOMS: atom_id res chain seq x y z
N MET A 1 41.71 -8.87 50.75
CA MET A 1 40.68 -7.95 51.27
C MET A 1 41.16 -6.54 51.06
N SER A 2 40.63 -5.84 50.05
CA SER A 2 40.91 -4.44 49.77
C SER A 2 39.55 -3.72 49.74
N GLY A 3 39.39 -2.79 50.68
CA GLY A 3 38.14 -2.12 50.98
C GLY A 3 37.75 -1.09 49.91
N PHE A 4 36.45 -1.00 49.71
CA PHE A 4 35.72 0.03 48.97
C PHE A 4 36.22 1.45 49.25
N GLY A 5 36.71 2.13 48.20
CA GLY A 5 36.89 3.57 48.18
C GLY A 5 35.64 4.28 47.65
N ILE A 6 34.79 4.78 48.55
CA ILE A 6 33.56 5.56 48.25
C ILE A 6 33.90 6.98 47.78
N ARG A 7 34.88 7.17 46.88
CA ARG A 7 35.31 8.50 46.39
C ARG A 7 35.58 8.58 44.88
N ALA A 8 34.89 7.76 44.08
CA ALA A 8 34.95 7.87 42.62
C ALA A 8 33.57 7.80 41.94
N LEU A 9 32.47 8.01 42.67
CA LEU A 9 31.19 8.35 42.06
C LEU A 9 31.12 9.87 41.97
N LYS A 10 31.75 10.41 40.92
CA LYS A 10 31.40 11.73 40.43
C LYS A 10 29.93 11.61 40.03
N LYS A 11 29.04 12.21 40.81
CA LYS A 11 27.64 12.43 40.41
C LYS A 11 27.74 13.16 39.08
N VAL A 12 27.51 12.44 37.99
CA VAL A 12 27.20 13.07 36.72
C VAL A 12 25.88 13.75 37.00
N ASP A 13 25.88 15.07 36.95
CA ASP A 13 24.63 15.82 36.98
C ASP A 13 23.75 15.25 35.86
N ASP A 14 22.57 14.73 36.21
CA ASP A 14 21.51 14.32 35.26
C ASP A 14 20.94 15.52 34.47
N ASN A 15 21.72 16.59 34.31
CA ASN A 15 21.38 17.82 33.61
C ASN A 15 22.14 18.01 32.30
N ASP A 16 22.91 17.02 31.85
CA ASP A 16 23.19 16.89 30.41
C ASP A 16 21.89 16.44 29.74
N LYS A 17 20.96 17.40 29.60
CA LYS A 17 19.87 17.33 28.63
C LYS A 17 20.55 16.93 27.32
N LYS A 18 20.30 15.70 26.86
CA LYS A 18 20.40 15.44 25.42
C LYS A 18 19.61 16.56 24.77
N GLU A 19 20.29 17.48 24.08
CA GLU A 19 19.59 18.48 23.28
C GLU A 19 18.69 17.69 22.34
N ASN A 20 17.39 17.73 22.59
CA ASN A 20 16.42 17.11 21.70
C ASN A 20 16.67 17.72 20.32
N LEU A 21 17.12 16.89 19.37
CA LEU A 21 17.30 17.29 17.98
C LEU A 21 15.90 17.56 17.41
N SER A 22 15.49 18.82 17.44
CA SER A 22 14.25 19.30 16.85
C SER A 22 14.55 19.95 15.51
N GLN A 23 13.88 19.49 14.45
CA GLN A 23 14.03 20.03 13.10
C GLN A 23 12.67 20.41 12.54
N PHE A 24 12.57 21.59 11.95
CA PHE A 24 11.37 22.03 11.24
C PHE A 24 11.50 21.78 9.74
N TYR A 25 10.47 21.21 9.16
CA TYR A 25 10.30 21.07 7.72
C TYR A 25 8.92 21.57 7.32
N ARG A 26 8.83 22.40 6.28
CA ARG A 26 7.52 22.90 5.88
C ARG A 26 6.57 21.77 5.50
N TYR A 27 7.07 20.81 4.73
CA TYR A 27 6.32 19.65 4.26
C TYR A 27 7.02 18.35 4.65
N ILE A 28 6.29 17.48 5.36
CA ILE A 28 6.73 16.11 5.61
C ILE A 28 5.81 15.17 4.86
N VAL A 29 6.39 14.28 4.07
CA VAL A 29 5.72 13.12 3.49
C VAL A 29 6.09 11.90 4.31
N LEU A 30 5.09 11.17 4.81
CA LEU A 30 5.28 9.96 5.61
C LEU A 30 4.60 8.78 4.93
N GLY A 31 5.36 7.76 4.52
CA GLY A 31 4.81 6.51 4.02
C GLY A 31 5.78 5.69 3.19
N GLU A 32 6.05 4.46 3.63
CA GLU A 32 6.95 3.51 2.96
C GLU A 32 6.20 2.72 1.88
N ASN A 33 5.76 3.42 0.84
CA ASN A 33 5.01 2.85 -0.28
C ASN A 33 5.10 3.73 -1.54
N THR A 34 4.58 3.21 -2.66
CA THR A 34 4.49 3.90 -3.95
C THR A 34 3.83 5.28 -3.83
N TYR A 35 2.80 5.42 -2.98
CA TYR A 35 2.06 6.67 -2.80
C TYR A 35 2.92 7.75 -2.13
N GLY A 36 3.70 7.37 -1.12
CA GLY A 36 4.65 8.25 -0.43
C GLY A 36 5.70 8.79 -1.39
N VAL A 37 6.29 7.92 -2.21
CA VAL A 37 7.28 8.33 -3.21
C VAL A 37 6.67 9.27 -4.25
N LEU A 38 5.52 8.93 -4.82
CA LEU A 38 4.88 9.76 -5.85
C LEU A 38 4.47 11.13 -5.30
N THR A 39 3.93 11.17 -4.07
CA THR A 39 3.57 12.42 -3.38
C THR A 39 4.81 13.26 -3.11
N PHE A 40 5.89 12.64 -2.62
CA PHE A 40 7.17 13.32 -2.40
C PHE A 40 7.73 13.92 -3.69
N LEU A 41 7.80 13.17 -4.79
CA LEU A 41 8.33 13.68 -6.05
C LEU A 41 7.53 14.89 -6.58
N LYS A 42 6.20 14.83 -6.52
CA LYS A 42 5.34 15.97 -6.92
C LYS A 42 5.63 17.22 -6.07
N LEU A 43 5.64 17.06 -4.75
CA LEU A 43 5.88 18.17 -3.82
C LEU A 43 7.30 18.71 -3.94
N HIS A 44 8.30 17.84 -4.05
CA HIS A 44 9.70 18.23 -4.15
C HIS A 44 9.96 19.04 -5.43
N LYS A 45 9.31 18.66 -6.54
CA LYS A 45 9.37 19.42 -7.79
C LYS A 45 8.77 20.82 -7.66
N LYS A 46 7.68 20.97 -6.90
CA LYS A 46 6.99 22.25 -6.72
C LYS A 46 7.62 23.14 -5.63
N TYR A 47 8.17 22.52 -4.60
CA TYR A 47 8.77 23.17 -3.43
C TYR A 47 10.18 22.59 -3.14
N PRO A 48 11.17 22.82 -4.01
CA PRO A 48 12.51 22.27 -3.84
C PRO A 48 13.14 22.69 -2.50
N GLY A 49 13.67 21.73 -1.75
CA GLY A 49 14.33 21.98 -0.45
C GLY A 49 13.39 22.15 0.75
N GLU A 50 12.07 22.26 0.55
CA GLU A 50 11.09 22.45 1.64
C GLU A 50 10.43 21.14 2.12
N VAL A 51 10.69 20.04 1.39
CA VAL A 51 10.02 18.74 1.57
C VAL A 51 11.02 17.70 2.08
N LYS A 52 10.61 16.95 3.12
CA LYS A 52 11.30 15.73 3.54
C LYS A 52 10.41 14.51 3.43
N PHE A 53 11.01 13.39 3.05
CA PHE A 53 10.34 12.11 2.99
C PHE A 53 10.81 11.24 4.15
N ILE A 54 9.89 10.78 4.99
CA ILE A 54 10.19 9.92 6.13
C ILE A 54 9.68 8.52 5.83
N THR A 55 10.58 7.54 5.96
CA THR A 55 10.31 6.11 5.84
C THR A 55 10.94 5.39 7.01
N LYS A 56 10.49 4.16 7.33
CA LYS A 56 11.11 3.37 8.39
C LYS A 56 12.44 2.77 7.92
N ASN A 57 12.47 2.26 6.70
CA ASN A 57 13.62 1.69 6.02
C ASN A 57 13.96 2.49 4.76
N PRO A 58 15.17 2.33 4.19
CA PRO A 58 15.43 2.75 2.83
C PRO A 58 14.35 2.19 1.88
N PHE A 59 13.71 3.08 1.12
CA PHE A 59 12.70 2.72 0.15
C PHE A 59 13.12 3.26 -1.21
N LEU A 60 13.40 2.35 -2.14
CA LEU A 60 14.01 2.60 -3.44
C LEU A 60 13.10 2.12 -4.58
N LYS A 61 13.55 2.34 -5.82
CA LYS A 61 12.85 1.89 -7.03
C LYS A 61 12.52 0.41 -7.01
N GLU A 62 13.45 -0.43 -6.56
CA GLU A 62 13.25 -1.87 -6.49
C GLU A 62 12.09 -2.23 -5.54
N ASP A 63 11.92 -1.50 -4.43
CA ASP A 63 10.83 -1.71 -3.48
C ASP A 63 9.47 -1.32 -4.07
N ILE A 64 9.42 -0.25 -4.88
CA ILE A 64 8.24 0.14 -5.65
C ILE A 64 7.86 -0.98 -6.63
N LEU A 65 8.81 -1.48 -7.40
CA LEU A 65 8.60 -2.57 -8.35
C LEU A 65 8.17 -3.86 -7.65
N HIS A 66 8.76 -4.16 -6.50
CA HIS A 66 8.37 -5.29 -5.65
C HIS A 66 6.94 -5.14 -5.14
N GLU A 67 6.55 -3.95 -4.67
CA GLU A 67 5.18 -3.66 -4.27
C GLU A 67 4.19 -3.92 -5.41
N TRP A 68 4.48 -3.44 -6.63
CA TRP A 68 3.58 -3.63 -7.77
C TRP A 68 3.45 -5.10 -8.18
N LYS A 69 4.57 -5.84 -8.15
CA LYS A 69 4.57 -7.29 -8.39
C LYS A 69 3.73 -8.04 -7.37
N CYS A 70 3.65 -7.57 -6.14
CA CYS A 70 2.87 -8.17 -5.07
C CYS A 70 1.46 -7.56 -4.93
N TYR A 71 0.93 -6.90 -5.97
CA TYR A 71 -0.38 -6.27 -5.90
C TYR A 71 -1.30 -6.73 -7.05
N LEU A 72 -2.50 -7.23 -6.72
CA LEU A 72 -3.48 -7.61 -7.74
C LEU A 72 -3.95 -6.39 -8.54
N ASN A 73 -4.40 -6.63 -9.77
CA ASN A 73 -4.88 -5.57 -10.63
C ASN A 73 -6.10 -4.85 -10.02
N SER A 74 -5.95 -3.55 -9.77
CA SER A 74 -7.00 -2.67 -9.25
C SER A 74 -7.80 -1.92 -10.31
N PHE A 75 -7.44 -2.05 -11.59
CA PHE A 75 -8.13 -1.39 -12.71
C PHE A 75 -9.14 -2.38 -13.26
N ARG A 76 -10.38 -2.30 -12.76
CA ARG A 76 -11.44 -3.27 -13.05
C ARG A 76 -12.79 -2.64 -13.45
N SER A 77 -12.80 -1.34 -13.75
CA SER A 77 -14.01 -0.63 -14.19
C SER A 77 -13.68 0.34 -15.31
N THR A 78 -14.66 0.60 -16.18
CA THR A 78 -14.54 1.55 -17.28
C THR A 78 -14.33 2.97 -16.75
N GLU A 79 -15.05 3.34 -15.69
CA GLU A 79 -14.96 4.67 -15.07
C GLU A 79 -13.55 4.96 -14.53
N VAL A 80 -12.92 3.96 -13.90
CA VAL A 80 -11.54 4.08 -13.43
C VAL A 80 -10.59 4.22 -14.63
N ALA A 81 -10.75 3.38 -15.66
CA ALA A 81 -9.92 3.45 -16.86
C ALA A 81 -10.00 4.83 -17.55
N GLU A 82 -11.21 5.34 -17.78
CA GLU A 82 -11.47 6.63 -18.41
C GLU A 82 -10.94 7.80 -17.58
N ALA A 83 -11.11 7.75 -16.25
CA ALA A 83 -10.59 8.79 -15.36
C ALA A 83 -9.06 8.87 -15.42
N PHE A 84 -8.36 7.74 -15.40
CA PHE A 84 -6.89 7.73 -15.52
C PHE A 84 -6.40 8.17 -16.90
N MET A 85 -7.04 7.72 -17.99
CA MET A 85 -6.69 8.18 -19.34
C MET A 85 -6.96 9.67 -19.53
N SER A 86 -7.96 10.23 -18.85
CA SER A 86 -8.24 11.67 -18.84
C SER A 86 -7.17 12.47 -18.09
N LEU A 87 -6.59 11.92 -17.02
CA LEU A 87 -5.48 12.54 -16.30
C LEU A 87 -4.17 12.49 -17.09
N ASN A 88 -3.88 11.36 -17.73
CA ASN A 88 -2.69 11.17 -18.55
C ASN A 88 -2.97 10.10 -19.63
N PRO A 89 -3.10 10.47 -20.92
CA PRO A 89 -3.40 9.52 -21.99
C PRO A 89 -2.38 8.37 -22.14
N ARG A 90 -1.14 8.56 -21.65
CA ARG A 90 -0.09 7.52 -21.67
C ARG A 90 -0.42 6.29 -20.82
N PHE A 91 -1.46 6.35 -19.98
CA PHE A 91 -1.91 5.19 -19.21
C PHE A 91 -2.38 4.01 -20.10
N GLU A 92 -2.90 4.28 -21.29
CA GLU A 92 -3.27 3.25 -22.29
C GLU A 92 -4.06 2.06 -21.66
N ILE A 93 -5.16 2.38 -20.99
CA ILE A 93 -5.94 1.40 -20.22
C ILE A 93 -7.05 0.82 -21.09
N PHE A 94 -6.96 -0.48 -21.39
CA PHE A 94 -7.91 -1.19 -22.24
C PHE A 94 -8.45 -2.44 -21.55
N PRO A 95 -9.71 -2.83 -21.79
CA PRO A 95 -10.26 -4.03 -21.17
C PRO A 95 -9.48 -5.28 -21.61
N LYS A 96 -9.08 -6.14 -20.66
CA LYS A 96 -8.58 -7.47 -21.03
C LYS A 96 -9.76 -8.28 -21.55
N GLN A 97 -9.55 -9.00 -22.65
CA GLN A 97 -10.56 -9.88 -23.25
C GLN A 97 -10.75 -11.20 -22.47
N THR A 98 -10.14 -11.33 -21.29
CA THR A 98 -10.18 -12.51 -20.44
C THR A 98 -11.31 -12.41 -19.42
N SER A 99 -12.18 -13.42 -19.37
CA SER A 99 -13.20 -13.52 -18.33
C SER A 99 -12.61 -13.96 -17.00
N VAL A 100 -13.15 -13.44 -15.89
CA VAL A 100 -12.84 -13.93 -14.55
C VAL A 100 -13.44 -15.33 -14.37
N LYS A 101 -12.66 -16.25 -13.79
CA LYS A 101 -13.06 -17.65 -13.62
C LYS A 101 -12.94 -18.10 -12.17
N PHE A 102 -13.63 -19.17 -11.83
CA PHE A 102 -13.46 -19.87 -10.56
C PHE A 102 -13.27 -21.38 -10.80
N TYR A 103 -12.48 -22.01 -9.95
CA TYR A 103 -12.19 -23.44 -10.02
C TYR A 103 -13.17 -24.24 -9.17
N LYS A 104 -13.88 -25.19 -9.79
CA LYS A 104 -14.83 -26.08 -9.12
C LYS A 104 -15.00 -27.38 -9.90
N ASP A 105 -15.18 -28.49 -9.19
CA ASP A 105 -15.39 -29.82 -9.79
C ASP A 105 -14.31 -30.14 -10.83
N THR A 106 -13.06 -29.81 -10.49
CA THR A 106 -11.84 -30.00 -11.31
C THR A 106 -11.75 -29.18 -12.60
N LYS A 107 -12.60 -28.16 -12.78
CA LYS A 107 -12.65 -27.33 -13.99
C LYS A 107 -12.79 -25.85 -13.67
N PHE A 108 -12.38 -25.00 -14.61
CA PHE A 108 -12.64 -23.57 -14.56
C PHE A 108 -14.02 -23.25 -15.13
N HIS A 109 -14.76 -22.41 -14.43
CA HIS A 109 -16.09 -21.93 -14.82
C HIS A 109 -16.10 -20.41 -14.84
N ASN A 110 -16.91 -19.83 -15.72
CA ASN A 110 -17.15 -18.38 -15.73
C ASN A 110 -18.19 -18.02 -14.66
N PHE A 111 -18.05 -16.84 -14.07
CA PHE A 111 -19.11 -16.23 -13.25
C PHE A 111 -20.38 -15.99 -14.09
N GLY A 112 -21.56 -16.10 -13.47
CA GLY A 112 -22.86 -15.95 -14.14
C GLY A 112 -23.34 -17.18 -14.93
N GLY A 113 -22.55 -18.26 -14.98
CA GLY A 113 -22.92 -19.52 -15.61
C GLY A 113 -23.83 -20.41 -14.75
N ARG A 114 -24.00 -21.67 -15.18
CA ARG A 114 -24.78 -22.69 -14.43
C ARG A 114 -24.07 -23.15 -13.16
N ALA A 115 -22.74 -23.25 -13.19
CA ALA A 115 -21.95 -23.58 -12.02
C ALA A 115 -21.94 -22.38 -11.06
N LYS A 116 -22.06 -22.67 -9.76
CA LYS A 116 -21.95 -21.66 -8.71
C LYS A 116 -20.58 -21.77 -8.01
N PRO A 117 -19.86 -20.66 -7.79
CA PRO A 117 -18.62 -20.68 -7.05
C PRO A 117 -18.84 -21.13 -5.60
N HIS A 118 -17.74 -21.45 -4.91
CA HIS A 118 -17.74 -21.49 -3.45
C HIS A 118 -18.06 -20.09 -2.89
N GLU A 119 -18.30 -19.99 -1.57
CA GLU A 119 -18.56 -18.69 -0.95
C GLU A 119 -17.45 -17.68 -1.29
N ILE A 120 -17.86 -16.56 -1.89
CA ILE A 120 -16.98 -15.42 -2.20
C ILE A 120 -17.19 -14.40 -1.10
N ARG A 121 -16.11 -14.08 -0.38
CA ARG A 121 -16.19 -13.14 0.75
C ARG A 121 -16.33 -11.70 0.27
N ALA A 122 -16.80 -10.82 1.14
CA ALA A 122 -17.09 -9.43 0.80
C ALA A 122 -15.85 -8.67 0.27
N GLU A 123 -14.68 -9.02 0.77
CA GLU A 123 -13.36 -8.50 0.38
C GLU A 123 -12.86 -9.05 -0.96
N GLU A 124 -13.37 -10.21 -1.37
CA GLU A 124 -13.01 -10.87 -2.63
C GLU A 124 -13.87 -10.40 -3.82
N LEU A 125 -15.07 -9.87 -3.54
CA LEU A 125 -16.06 -9.48 -4.56
C LEU A 125 -15.51 -8.53 -5.63
N PHE A 126 -14.62 -7.61 -5.25
CA PHE A 126 -14.03 -6.67 -6.20
C PHE A 126 -13.31 -7.36 -7.37
N PHE A 127 -12.64 -8.48 -7.09
CA PHE A 127 -11.84 -9.21 -8.09
C PHE A 127 -12.70 -10.09 -9.01
N THR A 128 -14.01 -10.16 -8.79
CA THR A 128 -14.94 -10.83 -9.72
C THR A 128 -15.15 -10.03 -11.01
N GLN A 129 -14.78 -8.74 -11.00
CA GLN A 129 -14.83 -7.87 -12.16
C GLN A 129 -13.61 -8.10 -13.08
N PRO A 130 -13.78 -8.01 -14.41
CA PRO A 130 -12.68 -8.20 -15.34
C PRO A 130 -11.59 -7.13 -15.16
N ALA A 131 -10.34 -7.54 -15.29
CA ALA A 131 -9.20 -6.66 -15.21
C ALA A 131 -8.95 -5.91 -16.52
N TYR A 132 -8.38 -4.72 -16.42
CA TYR A 132 -7.90 -3.93 -17.55
C TYR A 132 -6.38 -4.07 -17.70
N HIS A 133 -5.89 -3.95 -18.92
CA HIS A 133 -4.48 -3.73 -19.18
C HIS A 133 -4.06 -2.36 -18.65
N ARG A 134 -2.85 -2.25 -18.10
CA ARG A 134 -2.34 -1.00 -17.52
C ARG A 134 -0.81 -0.98 -17.51
N HIS A 135 -0.25 0.22 -17.58
CA HIS A 135 1.15 0.50 -17.26
C HIS A 135 1.18 1.40 -16.03
N LEU A 136 1.92 1.01 -14.98
CA LEU A 136 1.98 1.77 -13.73
C LEU A 136 3.11 2.79 -13.72
N GLU A 137 4.17 2.52 -14.48
CA GLU A 137 5.36 3.35 -14.67
C GLU A 137 4.97 4.77 -15.13
N VAL A 138 3.92 4.87 -15.94
CA VAL A 138 3.41 6.13 -16.50
C VAL A 138 2.77 7.06 -15.46
N ALA A 139 2.55 6.57 -14.23
CA ALA A 139 2.21 7.42 -13.08
C ALA A 139 3.37 8.35 -12.70
N PHE A 140 4.59 7.98 -13.06
CA PHE A 140 5.80 8.78 -12.85
C PHE A 140 6.17 9.53 -14.12
N ASN A 141 6.90 10.64 -13.96
CA ASN A 141 7.65 11.18 -15.08
C ASN A 141 8.81 10.23 -15.40
N GLU A 142 9.11 10.02 -16.68
CA GLU A 142 10.15 9.08 -17.13
C GLU A 142 11.52 9.43 -16.55
N PHE A 143 11.88 10.71 -16.57
CA PHE A 143 13.13 11.20 -15.98
C PHE A 143 13.17 10.99 -14.47
N ASP A 144 12.09 11.34 -13.76
CA ASP A 144 12.00 11.18 -12.30
C ASP A 144 12.07 9.70 -11.91
N PHE A 145 11.48 8.79 -12.69
CA PHE A 145 11.51 7.36 -12.41
C PHE A 145 12.86 6.70 -12.69
N GLU A 146 13.62 7.22 -13.65
CA GLU A 146 14.98 6.75 -13.94
C GLU A 146 15.98 7.15 -12.84
N HIS A 147 15.86 8.37 -12.32
CA HIS A 147 16.79 8.95 -11.33
C HIS A 147 16.25 8.91 -9.89
N ILE A 148 15.17 8.15 -9.65
CA ILE A 148 14.42 8.19 -8.40
C ILE A 148 15.28 7.86 -7.17
N ASP A 149 16.19 6.90 -7.29
CA ASP A 149 17.03 6.46 -6.17
C ASP A 149 18.03 7.54 -5.74
N GLU A 150 18.53 8.34 -6.68
CA GLU A 150 19.43 9.46 -6.39
C GLU A 150 18.70 10.54 -5.59
N VAL A 151 17.50 10.92 -6.04
CA VAL A 151 16.66 11.91 -5.36
C VAL A 151 16.24 11.41 -3.97
N LEU A 152 15.80 10.15 -3.86
CA LEU A 152 15.37 9.58 -2.58
C LEU A 152 16.52 9.51 -1.58
N LYS A 153 17.73 9.14 -2.01
CA LYS A 153 18.91 9.05 -1.14
C LYS A 153 19.27 10.39 -0.48
N GLU A 154 19.03 11.52 -1.15
CA GLU A 154 19.34 12.85 -0.62
C GLU A 154 18.25 13.41 0.31
N HIS A 155 17.01 12.99 0.13
CA HIS A 155 15.84 13.60 0.76
C HIS A 155 15.07 12.71 1.73
N GLN A 156 15.36 11.41 1.75
CA GLN A 156 14.73 10.45 2.65
C GLN A 156 15.40 10.44 4.02
N LEU A 157 14.60 10.45 5.08
CA LEU A 157 15.02 10.24 6.46
C LEU A 157 14.49 8.87 6.91
N HIS A 158 15.40 8.00 7.34
CA HIS A 158 15.04 6.67 7.84
C HIS A 158 14.74 6.73 9.34
N LYS A 159 13.48 6.92 9.71
CA LYS A 159 13.03 7.10 11.08
C LYS A 159 11.71 6.38 11.33
N ILE A 160 11.62 5.73 12.50
CA ILE A 160 10.37 5.15 12.99
C ILE A 160 9.65 6.22 13.80
N ILE A 161 8.51 6.67 13.29
CA ILE A 161 7.62 7.60 14.01
C ILE A 161 6.81 6.81 15.04
N SER A 162 7.00 7.13 16.32
CA SER A 162 6.30 6.50 17.44
C SER A 162 5.05 7.26 17.85
N SER A 163 5.00 8.58 17.65
CA SER A 163 3.82 9.39 17.94
C SER A 163 3.77 10.65 17.09
N ILE A 164 2.55 11.18 16.93
CA ILE A 164 2.27 12.46 16.28
C ILE A 164 1.51 13.33 17.29
N GLU A 165 2.05 14.50 17.61
CA GLU A 165 1.34 15.52 18.37
C GLU A 165 0.78 16.59 17.43
N VAL A 166 -0.51 16.92 17.59
CA VAL A 166 -1.11 18.10 16.94
C VAL A 166 -0.73 19.36 17.73
N THR A 167 -0.19 20.35 17.03
CA THR A 167 0.30 21.61 17.61
C THR A 167 -0.46 22.81 17.05
N GLU A 168 -0.61 23.84 17.87
CA GLU A 168 -1.10 25.14 17.42
C GLU A 168 0.10 26.02 17.05
N PRO A 169 0.15 26.59 15.82
CA PRO A 169 1.25 27.46 15.42
C PRO A 169 1.32 28.72 16.29
N THR A 170 2.41 28.89 17.02
CA THR A 170 2.70 30.12 17.77
C THR A 170 3.70 31.03 17.04
N ASP A 171 4.54 30.44 16.17
CA ASP A 171 5.48 31.15 15.31
C ASP A 171 4.82 31.56 13.98
N LEU A 172 5.10 32.80 13.52
CA LEU A 172 4.56 33.33 12.27
C LEU A 172 5.31 32.85 11.03
N VAL A 173 6.55 32.39 11.19
CA VAL A 173 7.45 31.87 10.14
C VAL A 173 7.35 30.35 10.09
N GLU A 174 7.59 29.67 11.21
CA GLU A 174 7.56 28.20 11.31
C GLU A 174 6.21 27.71 11.85
N LYS A 175 5.21 27.68 10.97
CA LYS A 175 3.83 27.35 11.35
C LYS A 175 3.64 25.85 11.61
N SER A 176 4.19 25.35 12.71
CA SER A 176 4.09 23.92 13.08
C SER A 176 2.65 23.54 13.45
N HIS A 177 2.05 22.68 12.65
CA HIS A 177 0.76 22.03 12.94
C HIS A 177 0.91 20.61 13.49
N PHE A 178 2.05 19.96 13.24
CA PHE A 178 2.36 18.64 13.76
C PHE A 178 3.79 18.57 14.27
N MET A 179 3.99 17.77 15.32
CA MET A 179 5.30 17.35 15.81
C MET A 179 5.34 15.82 15.82
N LEU A 180 6.25 15.25 15.04
CA LEU A 180 6.45 13.81 14.92
C LEU A 180 7.59 13.41 15.85
N GLU A 181 7.32 12.51 16.77
CA GLU A 181 8.31 11.94 17.68
C GLU A 181 8.81 10.60 17.14
N THR A 182 10.13 10.40 17.22
CA THR A 182 10.77 9.11 16.94
C THR A 182 11.02 8.31 18.21
N GLY A 183 11.25 7.00 18.06
CA GLY A 183 11.70 6.14 19.17
C GLY A 183 13.05 6.53 19.80
N GLU A 184 13.77 7.51 19.23
CA GLU A 184 15.11 7.95 19.65
C GLU A 184 15.10 9.32 20.36
N GLN A 185 13.92 9.84 20.76
CA GLN A 185 13.74 11.18 21.33
C GLN A 185 14.15 12.31 20.37
N GLU A 186 14.03 12.08 19.06
CA GLU A 186 14.15 13.12 18.03
C GLU A 186 12.75 13.61 17.61
N TYR A 187 12.66 14.88 17.26
CA TYR A 187 11.40 15.54 16.93
C TYR A 187 11.46 16.22 15.56
N PHE A 188 10.45 15.99 14.74
CA PHE A 188 10.28 16.66 13.44
C PHE A 188 8.98 17.45 13.44
N SER A 189 9.08 18.76 13.30
CA SER A 189 7.91 19.64 13.22
C SER A 189 7.58 19.99 11.77
N CYS A 190 6.29 20.11 11.44
CA CYS A 190 5.90 20.53 10.09
C CYS A 190 4.64 21.37 9.99
N GLU A 191 4.57 22.17 8.93
CA GLU A 191 3.37 22.93 8.56
C GLU A 191 2.30 22.01 7.95
N LYS A 192 2.67 21.15 7.00
CA LYS A 192 1.74 20.15 6.45
C LYS A 192 2.34 18.75 6.48
N LEU A 193 1.50 17.81 6.90
CA LEU A 193 1.82 16.39 6.94
C LEU A 193 1.07 15.66 5.82
N PHE A 194 1.81 15.10 4.87
CA PHE A 194 1.29 14.25 3.81
C PHE A 194 1.43 12.79 4.23
N PHE A 195 0.37 12.25 4.83
CA PHE A 195 0.34 10.90 5.35
C PHE A 195 -0.13 9.92 4.28
N CYS A 196 0.78 9.06 3.83
CA CYS A 196 0.59 8.19 2.66
C CYS A 196 0.36 6.71 3.02
N GLU A 197 0.33 6.39 4.30
CA GLU A 197 -0.24 5.13 4.82
C GLU A 197 -1.73 5.33 5.14
N SER A 198 -2.42 4.36 5.73
CA SER A 198 -3.85 4.56 6.03
C SER A 198 -4.14 5.72 7.00
N PRO A 199 -5.23 6.48 6.80
CA PRO A 199 -5.68 7.49 7.76
C PRO A 199 -5.97 6.91 9.16
N LYS A 200 -6.35 5.63 9.23
CA LYS A 200 -6.54 4.94 10.51
C LYS A 200 -5.22 4.76 11.28
N LYS A 201 -4.12 4.47 10.59
CA LYS A 201 -2.78 4.41 11.21
C LYS A 201 -2.30 5.78 11.67
N PHE A 202 -2.56 6.84 10.90
CA PHE A 202 -2.37 8.22 11.37
C PHE A 202 -3.12 8.47 12.68
N TYR A 203 -4.41 8.16 12.71
CA TYR A 203 -5.23 8.36 13.91
C TYR A 203 -4.72 7.55 15.11
N GLN A 204 -4.16 6.36 14.90
CA GLN A 204 -3.54 5.56 15.97
C GLN A 204 -2.25 6.19 16.52
N LEU A 205 -1.45 6.84 15.67
CA LEU A 205 -0.20 7.51 16.05
C LEU A 205 -0.42 8.84 16.77
N VAL A 206 -1.57 9.51 16.53
CA VAL A 206 -1.88 10.78 17.18
C VAL A 206 -2.11 10.59 18.68
N SER A 207 -1.31 11.27 19.51
CA SER A 207 -1.37 11.18 20.97
C SER A 207 -2.49 12.01 21.58
N ASN A 208 -2.75 13.20 21.03
CA ASN A 208 -3.72 14.19 21.50
C ASN A 208 -4.89 14.35 20.50
N LYS A 209 -5.62 13.25 20.27
CA LYS A 209 -6.70 13.13 19.27
C LYS A 209 -7.77 14.20 19.39
N GLU A 210 -8.02 14.70 20.60
CA GLU A 210 -8.97 15.76 20.89
C GLU A 210 -8.66 17.09 20.21
N LYS A 211 -7.42 17.31 19.74
CA LYS A 211 -7.03 18.49 18.98
C LYS A 211 -7.23 18.36 17.47
N LEU A 212 -7.55 17.15 16.97
CA LEU A 212 -7.92 16.98 15.56
C LEU A 212 -9.30 17.58 15.30
N SER A 213 -9.52 18.09 14.09
CA SER A 213 -10.86 18.54 13.71
C SER A 213 -11.87 17.38 13.73
N ASP A 214 -13.14 17.70 13.99
CA ASP A 214 -14.23 16.71 13.95
C ASP A 214 -14.29 15.99 12.60
N THR A 215 -13.91 16.65 11.51
CA THR A 215 -13.88 16.08 10.17
C THR A 215 -12.81 14.98 10.06
N VAL A 216 -11.57 15.26 10.51
CA VAL A 216 -10.48 14.27 10.49
C VAL A 216 -10.83 13.08 11.39
N GLN A 217 -11.36 13.34 12.58
CA GLN A 217 -11.77 12.28 13.51
C GLN A 217 -12.87 11.40 12.91
N ALA A 218 -13.94 12.01 12.39
CA ALA A 218 -15.06 11.28 11.78
C ALA A 218 -14.61 10.44 10.57
N PHE A 219 -13.77 11.02 9.70
CA PHE A 219 -13.23 10.32 8.55
C PHE A 219 -12.41 9.10 8.96
N CYS A 220 -11.45 9.26 9.88
CA CYS A 220 -10.59 8.16 10.32
C CYS A 220 -11.36 7.06 11.07
N ALA A 221 -12.36 7.43 11.87
CA ALA A 221 -13.17 6.49 12.65
C ALA A 221 -14.07 5.59 11.79
N GLY A 222 -14.47 6.04 10.61
CA GLY A 222 -15.31 5.27 9.68
C GLY A 222 -14.57 4.13 8.97
N LEU A 223 -13.23 4.14 8.99
CA LEU A 223 -12.40 3.24 8.20
C LEU A 223 -12.28 1.85 8.83
N LYS A 224 -12.42 0.84 7.97
CA LYS A 224 -12.10 -0.56 8.27
C LYS A 224 -10.95 -1.00 7.39
N GLN A 225 -10.07 -1.83 7.94
CA GLN A 225 -8.91 -2.36 7.24
C GLN A 225 -9.03 -3.87 7.21
N GLU A 226 -8.78 -4.46 6.05
CA GLU A 226 -8.66 -5.90 5.90
C GLU A 226 -7.23 -6.25 5.48
N GLN A 227 -6.68 -7.23 6.17
CA GLN A 227 -5.30 -7.66 6.03
C GLN A 227 -5.20 -8.73 4.96
N ALA A 228 -4.09 -8.77 4.25
CA ALA A 228 -3.86 -9.80 3.24
C ALA A 228 -2.39 -10.15 3.10
N ILE A 229 -2.15 -11.35 2.59
CA ILE A 229 -0.85 -11.78 2.10
C ILE A 229 -0.92 -11.97 0.59
N SER A 230 0.04 -11.37 -0.10
CA SER A 230 0.21 -11.54 -1.53
C SER A 230 1.54 -12.19 -1.84
N VAL A 231 1.54 -13.01 -2.88
CA VAL A 231 2.72 -13.72 -3.36
C VAL A 231 2.80 -13.56 -4.86
N HIS A 232 3.90 -13.00 -5.32
CA HIS A 232 4.28 -13.01 -6.72
C HIS A 232 5.12 -14.25 -7.01
N PHE A 233 4.76 -14.92 -8.09
CA PHE A 233 5.41 -16.13 -8.59
C PHE A 233 5.91 -15.87 -10.01
N LEU A 234 7.20 -16.13 -10.25
CA LEU A 234 7.82 -16.06 -11.56
C LEU A 234 8.37 -17.43 -11.92
N ALA A 235 7.65 -18.16 -12.76
CA ALA A 235 8.02 -19.49 -13.21
C ALA A 235 8.88 -19.42 -14.48
N ASN A 236 9.85 -20.32 -14.60
CA ASN A 236 10.73 -20.47 -15.78
C ASN A 236 10.15 -21.29 -16.94
N GLN A 237 8.84 -21.48 -16.96
CA GLN A 237 8.11 -22.19 -18.01
C GLN A 237 6.63 -21.78 -17.98
N GLU A 238 5.87 -22.19 -19.00
CA GLU A 238 4.41 -22.05 -19.01
C GLU A 238 3.79 -23.01 -17.97
N ILE A 239 2.98 -22.46 -17.06
CA ILE A 239 2.29 -23.19 -15.98
C ILE A 239 0.79 -23.24 -16.23
N ALA A 240 0.20 -22.10 -16.56
CA ALA A 240 -1.21 -21.95 -16.81
C ALA A 240 -1.43 -21.75 -18.32
N PRO A 241 -2.27 -22.56 -18.96
CA PRO A 241 -2.53 -22.43 -20.38
C PRO A 241 -3.27 -21.12 -20.68
N LYS A 242 -3.23 -20.68 -21.93
CA LYS A 242 -3.79 -19.39 -22.38
C LYS A 242 -5.24 -19.14 -21.95
N GLU A 243 -6.07 -20.18 -21.91
CA GLU A 243 -7.46 -20.04 -21.45
C GLU A 243 -7.58 -19.70 -19.95
N CYS A 244 -6.55 -19.91 -19.15
CA CYS A 244 -6.52 -19.57 -17.73
C CYS A 244 -5.88 -18.21 -17.43
N VAL A 245 -5.34 -17.53 -18.45
CA VAL A 245 -4.82 -16.16 -18.32
C VAL A 245 -5.95 -15.21 -17.89
N GLY A 246 -5.64 -14.29 -16.98
CA GLY A 246 -6.59 -13.40 -16.33
C GLY A 246 -6.79 -13.75 -14.85
N THR A 247 -7.90 -13.28 -14.28
CA THR A 247 -8.18 -13.47 -12.85
C THR A 247 -8.89 -14.80 -12.62
N VAL A 248 -8.36 -15.62 -11.71
CA VAL A 248 -8.97 -16.89 -11.30
C VAL A 248 -9.12 -17.00 -9.79
N PHE A 249 -10.20 -17.62 -9.35
CA PHE A 249 -10.50 -17.92 -7.95
C PHE A 249 -10.29 -19.41 -7.68
N LEU A 250 -9.37 -19.73 -6.79
CA LEU A 250 -9.12 -21.10 -6.34
C LEU A 250 -9.63 -21.23 -4.90
N PRO A 251 -10.60 -22.11 -4.60
CA PRO A 251 -11.11 -22.24 -3.24
C PRO A 251 -9.99 -22.73 -2.31
N GLN A 252 -9.84 -22.11 -1.14
CA GLN A 252 -8.83 -22.52 -0.16
C GLN A 252 -9.10 -23.93 0.38
N SER A 253 -10.38 -24.31 0.44
CA SER A 253 -10.85 -25.64 0.78
C SER A 253 -12.02 -26.03 -0.13
N MET A 254 -12.08 -27.31 -0.50
CA MET A 254 -13.21 -27.86 -1.27
C MET A 254 -14.42 -28.15 -0.37
N THR A 255 -14.23 -28.19 0.95
CA THR A 255 -15.24 -28.66 1.93
C THR A 255 -15.59 -27.62 2.99
N HIS A 256 -14.84 -26.52 3.07
CA HIS A 256 -15.05 -25.46 4.05
C HIS A 256 -15.03 -24.08 3.37
N ASP A 257 -15.86 -23.18 3.87
CA ASP A 257 -16.01 -21.82 3.31
C ASP A 257 -14.93 -20.87 3.88
N TRP A 258 -13.68 -21.14 3.53
CA TRP A 258 -12.52 -20.35 3.94
C TRP A 258 -12.19 -19.20 2.97
N GLY A 259 -13.03 -18.97 1.98
CA GLY A 259 -12.77 -18.05 0.88
C GLY A 259 -11.84 -18.65 -0.18
N SER A 260 -11.19 -17.78 -0.95
CA SER A 260 -10.42 -18.13 -2.13
C SER A 260 -8.97 -17.64 -2.03
N PHE A 261 -8.09 -18.31 -2.78
CA PHE A 261 -6.87 -17.69 -3.32
C PHE A 261 -7.25 -17.03 -4.65
N ILE A 262 -7.03 -15.73 -4.75
CA ILE A 262 -7.30 -14.95 -5.96
C ILE A 262 -5.99 -14.79 -6.71
N LEU A 263 -5.96 -15.24 -7.96
CA LEU A 263 -4.77 -15.16 -8.81
C LEU A 263 -5.03 -14.25 -10.00
N ASP A 264 -4.09 -13.36 -10.29
CA ASP A 264 -3.94 -12.75 -11.62
C ASP A 264 -2.82 -13.47 -12.36
N ILE A 265 -3.20 -14.22 -13.41
CA ILE A 265 -2.30 -15.00 -14.27
C ILE A 265 -1.98 -14.18 -15.51
N HIS A 266 -0.69 -13.99 -15.81
CA HIS A 266 -0.23 -13.30 -17.02
C HIS A 266 0.05 -14.27 -18.17
N ASP A 267 0.08 -13.73 -19.38
CA ASP A 267 0.50 -14.48 -20.56
C ASP A 267 1.94 -14.99 -20.39
N TYR A 268 2.20 -16.20 -20.88
CA TYR A 268 3.56 -16.72 -20.97
C TYR A 268 4.36 -15.92 -22.00
N ASN A 269 5.56 -15.49 -21.63
CA ASN A 269 6.48 -14.82 -22.53
C ASN A 269 7.48 -15.85 -23.11
N PRO A 270 7.39 -16.18 -24.42
CA PRO A 270 8.26 -17.16 -25.04
C PRO A 270 9.70 -16.68 -25.25
N GLU A 271 9.95 -15.36 -25.24
CA GLU A 271 11.29 -14.79 -25.46
C GLU A 271 12.21 -15.03 -24.26
N ASN A 272 11.69 -14.84 -23.05
CA ASN A 272 12.43 -15.04 -21.80
C ASN A 272 12.07 -16.34 -21.08
N GLN A 273 11.12 -17.12 -21.61
CA GLN A 273 10.61 -18.37 -21.05
C GLN A 273 10.07 -18.18 -19.62
N ARG A 274 9.28 -17.12 -19.39
CA ARG A 274 8.71 -16.83 -18.07
C ARG A 274 7.19 -16.69 -18.10
N GLN A 275 6.55 -17.15 -17.04
CA GLN A 275 5.15 -16.81 -16.74
C GLN A 275 5.04 -16.26 -15.32
N GLU A 276 4.27 -15.19 -15.17
CA GLU A 276 4.05 -14.49 -13.91
C GLU A 276 2.63 -14.71 -13.40
N PHE A 277 2.52 -14.83 -12.07
CA PHE A 277 1.26 -14.89 -11.36
C PHE A 277 1.36 -14.04 -10.09
N GLN A 278 0.36 -13.20 -9.84
CA GLN A 278 0.14 -12.62 -8.51
C GLN A 278 -0.96 -13.41 -7.82
N ALA A 279 -0.74 -13.82 -6.58
CA ALA A 279 -1.71 -14.51 -5.76
C ALA A 279 -2.01 -13.70 -4.50
N LEU A 280 -3.26 -13.70 -4.05
CA LEU A 280 -3.74 -13.00 -2.87
C LEU A 280 -4.58 -13.93 -1.99
N ALA A 281 -4.39 -13.82 -0.68
CA ALA A 281 -5.33 -14.31 0.32
C ALA A 281 -5.55 -13.25 1.40
N PHE A 282 -6.81 -13.00 1.72
CA PHE A 282 -7.16 -12.26 2.92
C PHE A 282 -6.90 -13.10 4.17
N ILE A 283 -6.43 -12.43 5.22
CA ILE A 283 -6.03 -13.01 6.50
C ILE A 283 -7.00 -12.49 7.56
N SER A 284 -7.51 -13.41 8.40
CA SER A 284 -8.29 -13.03 9.58
C SER A 284 -7.37 -12.52 10.68
N GLU A 285 -7.90 -11.64 11.54
CA GLU A 285 -7.13 -11.06 12.67
C GLU A 285 -6.53 -12.12 13.60
N ASP A 286 -7.15 -13.31 13.69
CA ASP A 286 -6.66 -14.43 14.48
C ASP A 286 -5.41 -15.13 13.89
N ASP A 287 -5.14 -14.96 12.59
CA ASP A 287 -4.11 -15.69 11.82
C ASP A 287 -2.85 -14.81 11.57
N LEU A 288 -2.50 -13.94 12.51
CA LEU A 288 -1.42 -12.94 12.36
C LEU A 288 -0.03 -13.41 12.80
N GLN A 289 0.09 -14.61 13.36
CA GLN A 289 1.40 -15.13 13.76
C GLN A 289 2.20 -15.56 12.52
N GLU A 290 3.52 -15.39 12.57
CA GLU A 290 4.42 -15.71 11.46
C GLU A 290 4.26 -17.16 10.97
N GLU A 291 4.05 -18.09 11.91
CA GLU A 291 3.82 -19.50 11.60
C GLU A 291 2.54 -19.71 10.75
N ASP A 292 1.48 -18.95 11.04
CA ASP A 292 0.20 -19.07 10.37
C ASP A 292 0.23 -18.40 8.98
N LEU A 293 0.92 -17.27 8.85
CA LEU A 293 1.22 -16.66 7.55
C LEU A 293 2.03 -17.63 6.66
N ALA A 294 3.05 -18.28 7.23
CA ALA A 294 3.84 -19.28 6.51
C ALA A 294 3.02 -20.51 6.11
N LYS A 295 2.12 -21.00 6.97
CA LYS A 295 1.16 -22.07 6.65
C LYS A 295 0.24 -21.64 5.50
N LYS A 296 -0.22 -20.38 5.49
CA LYS A 296 -1.10 -19.85 4.44
C LYS A 296 -0.40 -19.83 3.08
N ILE A 297 0.85 -19.36 2.99
CA ILE A 297 1.63 -19.38 1.75
C ILE A 297 1.85 -20.82 1.26
N LYS A 298 2.22 -21.74 2.17
CA LYS A 298 2.37 -23.16 1.83
C LYS A 298 1.06 -23.79 1.35
N LEU A 299 -0.08 -23.39 1.93
CA LEU A 299 -1.39 -23.83 1.46
C LEU A 299 -1.69 -23.26 0.07
N MET A 300 -1.46 -21.96 -0.15
CA MET A 300 -1.62 -21.28 -1.44
C MET A 300 -0.86 -22.01 -2.54
N LYS A 301 0.46 -22.22 -2.36
CA LYS A 301 1.29 -22.95 -3.32
C LYS A 301 0.76 -24.36 -3.61
N ARG A 302 0.40 -25.13 -2.58
CA ARG A 302 -0.17 -26.48 -2.76
C ARG A 302 -1.50 -26.48 -3.52
N VAL A 303 -2.36 -25.50 -3.28
CA VAL A 303 -3.62 -25.37 -4.03
C VAL A 303 -3.35 -25.03 -5.49
N ILE A 304 -2.42 -24.12 -5.77
CA ILE A 304 -2.03 -23.78 -7.13
C ILE A 304 -1.40 -24.99 -7.83
N GLU A 305 -0.47 -25.72 -7.20
CA GLU A 305 0.14 -26.95 -7.75
C GLU A 305 -0.89 -28.04 -8.06
N ARG A 306 -1.94 -28.16 -7.25
CA ARG A 306 -3.02 -29.13 -7.52
C ARG A 306 -3.84 -28.76 -8.75
N VAL A 307 -4.00 -27.46 -9.02
CA VAL A 307 -4.76 -26.94 -10.16
C VAL A 307 -3.90 -26.88 -11.43
N PHE A 308 -2.61 -26.55 -11.26
CA PHE A 308 -1.59 -26.45 -12.29
C PHE A 308 -0.36 -27.31 -11.89
N PRO A 309 -0.38 -28.63 -12.15
CA PRO A 309 0.67 -29.56 -11.74
C PRO A 309 2.08 -29.20 -12.22
N GLU A 310 2.17 -28.48 -13.34
CA GLU A 310 3.39 -27.98 -13.96
C GLU A 310 4.19 -27.08 -13.00
N LEU A 311 3.53 -26.39 -12.07
CA LEU A 311 4.19 -25.54 -11.06
C LEU A 311 5.17 -26.33 -10.19
N SER A 312 4.86 -27.59 -9.88
CA SER A 312 5.73 -28.46 -9.05
C SER A 312 7.05 -28.83 -9.71
N LYS A 313 7.15 -28.65 -11.04
CA LYS A 313 8.34 -28.97 -11.85
C LYS A 313 9.10 -27.72 -12.28
N ALA A 314 8.53 -26.54 -12.07
CA ALA A 314 9.11 -25.27 -12.47
C ALA A 314 10.15 -24.80 -11.46
N ASP A 315 11.17 -24.13 -11.96
CA ASP A 315 11.96 -23.24 -11.11
C ASP A 315 11.16 -21.96 -10.87
N LEU A 316 11.10 -21.52 -9.62
CA LEU A 316 10.12 -20.54 -9.17
C LEU A 316 10.78 -19.50 -8.27
N ASP A 317 10.89 -18.28 -8.80
CA ASP A 317 11.22 -17.13 -7.99
C ASP A 317 9.95 -16.62 -7.30
N GLN A 318 10.05 -16.34 -6.00
CA GLN A 318 8.91 -15.88 -5.20
C GLN A 318 9.21 -14.58 -4.47
N SER A 319 8.21 -13.71 -4.42
CA SER A 319 8.24 -12.45 -3.68
C SER A 319 6.96 -12.37 -2.85
N ILE A 320 7.10 -12.09 -1.56
CA ILE A 320 5.99 -12.17 -0.59
C ILE A 320 5.83 -10.80 0.04
N LYS A 321 4.58 -10.32 0.10
CA LYS A 321 4.23 -9.11 0.84
C LYS A 321 3.04 -9.38 1.74
N PHE A 322 3.22 -9.12 3.04
CA PHE A 322 2.11 -8.98 3.96
C PHE A 322 1.69 -7.51 4.01
N SER A 323 0.39 -7.26 4.06
CA SER A 323 -0.15 -5.92 4.24
C SER A 323 -1.24 -5.97 5.30
N ASP A 324 -1.06 -5.18 6.35
CA ASP A 324 -2.00 -4.95 7.43
C ASP A 324 -3.18 -4.03 7.04
N GLU A 325 -3.12 -3.45 5.84
CA GLU A 325 -4.10 -2.52 5.32
C GLU A 325 -4.40 -2.73 3.83
N TYR A 326 -4.35 -3.99 3.34
CA TYR A 326 -4.46 -4.30 1.91
C TYR A 326 -5.75 -3.75 1.28
N ARG A 327 -6.88 -3.92 1.97
CA ARG A 327 -8.15 -3.28 1.64
C ARG A 327 -8.53 -2.29 2.73
N ILE A 328 -9.08 -1.16 2.31
CA ILE A 328 -9.70 -0.19 3.20
C ILE A 328 -11.15 0.00 2.74
N SER A 329 -12.09 -0.21 3.65
CA SER A 329 -13.52 -0.01 3.44
C SER A 329 -14.08 1.04 4.41
N GLY A 330 -15.31 1.49 4.16
CA GLY A 330 -15.93 2.56 4.96
C GLY A 330 -15.39 3.97 4.65
N ILE A 331 -14.69 4.15 3.52
CA ILE A 331 -14.21 5.46 3.09
C ILE A 331 -15.40 6.34 2.74
N ASN A 332 -15.55 7.46 3.44
CA ASN A 332 -16.61 8.43 3.18
C ASN A 332 -16.07 9.62 2.38
N ASP A 333 -16.29 9.58 1.07
CA ASP A 333 -15.82 10.58 0.10
C ASP A 333 -16.47 11.97 0.27
N THR A 334 -17.57 12.08 1.03
CA THR A 334 -18.20 13.37 1.32
C THR A 334 -17.31 14.28 2.17
N HIS A 335 -16.27 13.74 2.82
CA HIS A 335 -15.30 14.54 3.58
C HIS A 335 -14.18 15.13 2.72
N SER A 336 -14.08 14.79 1.43
CA SER A 336 -12.96 15.21 0.56
C SER A 336 -12.70 16.72 0.62
N GLU A 337 -13.70 17.56 0.35
CA GLU A 337 -13.58 19.03 0.36
C GLU A 337 -13.17 19.57 1.74
N ALA A 338 -13.76 19.05 2.82
CA ALA A 338 -13.42 19.49 4.16
C ALA A 338 -11.97 19.12 4.54
N LEU A 339 -11.51 17.93 4.14
CA LEU A 339 -10.13 17.46 4.34
C LEU A 339 -9.09 18.27 3.52
N GLU A 340 -9.49 18.93 2.42
CA GLU A 340 -8.59 19.82 1.65
C GLU A 340 -8.16 21.07 2.42
N SER A 341 -8.90 21.47 3.46
CA SER A 341 -8.54 22.60 4.33
C SER A 341 -7.60 22.23 5.48
N GLU A 342 -7.49 20.93 5.79
CA GLU A 342 -6.75 20.44 6.96
C GLU A 342 -5.23 20.51 6.77
N ALA A 343 -4.47 20.61 7.86
CA ALA A 343 -3.01 20.59 7.80
C ALA A 343 -2.46 19.19 7.45
N VAL A 344 -3.21 18.12 7.79
CA VAL A 344 -2.91 16.74 7.35
C VAL A 344 -3.55 16.47 6.00
N LYS A 345 -2.82 15.82 5.11
CA LYS A 345 -3.28 15.34 3.81
C LYS A 345 -3.12 13.83 3.72
N PHE A 346 -4.19 13.13 3.36
CA PHE A 346 -4.17 11.69 3.16
C PHE A 346 -4.01 11.35 1.69
N TYR A 347 -2.92 10.66 1.33
CA TYR A 347 -2.64 10.24 -0.04
C TYR A 347 -2.24 8.77 -0.10
N GLY A 348 -3.20 7.92 -0.43
CA GLY A 348 -3.01 6.47 -0.51
C GLY A 348 -4.35 5.81 -0.79
N HIS A 349 -4.41 4.48 -0.77
CA HIS A 349 -5.67 3.79 -1.07
C HIS A 349 -6.75 3.91 0.02
N GLY A 350 -6.48 4.66 1.09
CA GLY A 350 -7.48 5.10 2.07
C GLY A 350 -7.93 6.56 1.93
N ALA A 351 -7.43 7.30 0.92
CA ALA A 351 -7.75 8.71 0.74
C ALA A 351 -9.22 8.94 0.35
N ALA A 352 -9.79 10.08 0.75
CA ALA A 352 -11.06 10.58 0.21
C ALA A 352 -10.82 11.16 -1.19
N LEU A 353 -11.73 10.92 -2.12
CA LEU A 353 -11.68 11.39 -3.50
C LEU A 353 -12.84 12.35 -3.78
N SER A 354 -12.51 13.49 -4.38
CA SER A 354 -13.49 14.36 -5.00
C SER A 354 -13.77 13.88 -6.43
N HIS A 355 -14.51 12.77 -6.56
CA HIS A 355 -14.90 12.20 -7.86
C HIS A 355 -16.32 11.62 -7.82
N PRO A 356 -17.18 11.85 -8.83
CA PRO A 356 -18.56 11.37 -8.83
C PRO A 356 -18.70 9.85 -8.68
N ASN A 357 -17.74 9.10 -9.23
CA ASN A 357 -17.68 7.63 -9.16
C ASN A 357 -16.58 7.14 -8.21
N ALA A 358 -16.31 7.85 -7.11
CA ALA A 358 -15.25 7.50 -6.16
C ALA A 358 -15.41 6.09 -5.56
N ASP A 359 -16.65 5.57 -5.49
CA ASP A 359 -16.96 4.21 -5.06
C ASP A 359 -16.39 3.12 -5.97
N LYS A 360 -15.96 3.45 -7.19
CA LYS A 360 -15.31 2.51 -8.13
C LYS A 360 -13.81 2.41 -7.91
N PHE A 361 -13.20 3.38 -7.22
CA PHE A 361 -11.77 3.42 -6.98
C PHE A 361 -11.44 2.66 -5.71
N HIS A 362 -10.75 1.55 -5.87
CA HIS A 362 -10.28 0.71 -4.76
C HIS A 362 -8.79 0.43 -4.91
N TYR A 363 -8.16 0.02 -3.80
CA TYR A 363 -6.80 -0.49 -3.83
C TYR A 363 -5.82 0.53 -4.45
N MET A 364 -4.77 0.08 -5.14
CA MET A 364 -3.77 0.95 -5.77
C MET A 364 -4.32 2.00 -6.73
N ALA A 365 -5.38 1.68 -7.49
CA ALA A 365 -6.01 2.66 -8.38
C ALA A 365 -6.56 3.87 -7.59
N ARG A 366 -7.07 3.66 -6.38
CA ARG A 366 -7.55 4.76 -5.54
C ARG A 366 -6.41 5.68 -5.08
N GLY A 367 -5.33 5.10 -4.57
CA GLY A 367 -4.19 5.87 -4.07
C GLY A 367 -3.47 6.63 -5.18
N LEU A 368 -3.26 5.98 -6.32
CA LEU A 368 -2.70 6.64 -7.49
C LEU A 368 -3.59 7.77 -7.99
N TYR A 369 -4.91 7.56 -8.07
CA TYR A 369 -5.82 8.61 -8.51
C TYR A 369 -5.80 9.81 -7.57
N ALA A 370 -5.87 9.59 -6.25
CA ALA A 370 -5.81 10.66 -5.24
C ALA A 370 -4.60 11.58 -5.42
N ILE A 371 -3.45 11.01 -5.75
CA ILE A 371 -2.21 11.77 -5.97
C ILE A 371 -2.18 12.39 -7.35
N LEU A 372 -2.55 11.66 -8.38
CA LEU A 372 -2.44 12.13 -9.76
C LEU A 372 -3.43 13.25 -10.08
N SER A 373 -4.64 13.19 -9.53
CA SER A 373 -5.69 14.20 -9.71
C SER A 373 -5.53 15.44 -8.82
N SER A 374 -4.64 15.40 -7.81
CA SER A 374 -4.45 16.54 -6.92
C SER A 374 -3.47 17.58 -7.49
N GLU A 375 -3.71 18.85 -7.15
CA GLU A 375 -2.87 20.00 -7.50
C GLU A 375 -1.61 20.11 -6.61
N LEU A 376 -1.03 18.97 -6.22
CA LEU A 376 0.14 18.90 -5.33
C LEU A 376 1.28 19.80 -5.77
#